data_AF-A0A0A3XI66-F1
#
_entry.id   AF-A0A0A3XI66-F1
#
_cell.length_a   1.000
_cell.length_b   1.000
_cell.length_c   1.000
_cell.angle_alpha   90.00
_cell.angle_beta   90.00
_cell.angle_gamma   90.00
#
_symmetry.space_group_name_H-M   'P 1'
#
loop_
_entity.id
_entity.type
_entity.pdbx_description
1 polymer ?
#
loop_
_entity_poly.entity_id
_entity_poly.type
_entity_poly.pdbx_seq_one_letter_code
_entity_poly.pdbx_strand_id
1 'polypeptide(L)'
;FSKIGSRYEPHSFRRFNDPKKYAILVAYLLELIQDLTDLAFEIHDRQIMILLSKGRKAQEELQKQNGKSINEKVVHFADLGAALIKARSEGIDPFVALDAIMPWDQLVASVEEAKRLARPVDYDYLDLLEKKFYALRKYTPTLLKSLEFRSTKSAEPLMKAVDIIRDMNETGKRKVPEGAPLNFVSNRWQKHVYDDDGTINRHYYEMAVLTELRNYVRSGDVSIVGSRQHKDFEEYLIPKADWNGIDPNTTKLAVSLSAEEYLEERTESLLQRLNWVSNHIDELDGVNLENGKLHIDRLEKDVPDESRNFSLSLYELLPRIKLTDLLMEVANWTNFHEQFIHASSNRAPNEEETTILMATLMAMGTNIGLTKMAEATPSITYRQMANAAQWRLYEDAMNKAQAVLVNFHHKLALPSYWGNGTTSSSDGMRVQI
;
A
#
# COMPACT_ATOMS: atom_id res chain seq x y z
N PHE A 1 -8.00 -15.60 -20.30
CA PHE A 1 -6.89 -15.77 -21.27
C PHE A 1 -5.59 -15.17 -20.79
N SER A 2 -5.57 -13.95 -20.23
CA SER A 2 -4.32 -13.34 -19.76
C SER A 2 -3.60 -14.15 -18.64
N LYS A 3 -4.30 -14.55 -17.57
CA LYS A 3 -3.78 -15.48 -16.53
C LYS A 3 -3.22 -16.80 -17.09
N ILE A 4 -3.64 -17.22 -18.28
CA ILE A 4 -3.11 -18.41 -18.96
C ILE A 4 -1.84 -18.06 -19.74
N GLY A 5 -1.81 -16.90 -20.40
CA GLY A 5 -0.65 -16.39 -21.12
C GLY A 5 0.57 -16.19 -20.23
N SER A 6 0.38 -15.63 -19.02
CA SER A 6 1.46 -15.44 -18.04
C SER A 6 2.07 -16.76 -17.55
N ARG A 7 1.38 -17.90 -17.71
CA ARG A 7 1.85 -19.22 -17.29
C ARG A 7 2.71 -19.94 -18.33
N TYR A 8 2.69 -19.49 -19.58
CA TYR A 8 3.47 -20.10 -20.65
C TYR A 8 4.83 -19.43 -20.80
N GLU A 9 5.85 -20.27 -20.96
CA GLU A 9 7.14 -19.84 -21.47
C GLU A 9 7.03 -19.37 -22.93
N PRO A 10 7.82 -18.36 -23.37
CA PRO A 10 7.75 -17.81 -24.73
C PRO A 10 7.82 -18.86 -25.84
N HIS A 11 8.64 -19.90 -25.66
CA HIS A 11 8.79 -20.98 -26.64
C HIS A 11 7.55 -21.89 -26.74
N SER A 12 6.72 -21.98 -25.70
CA SER A 12 5.51 -22.82 -25.67
C SER A 12 4.45 -22.35 -26.65
N PHE A 13 4.40 -21.03 -26.91
CA PHE A 13 3.47 -20.43 -27.86
C PHE A 13 3.66 -20.91 -29.31
N ARG A 14 4.82 -21.46 -29.67
CA ARG A 14 5.08 -22.05 -31.00
C ARG A 14 4.22 -23.27 -31.30
N ARG A 15 3.65 -23.90 -30.26
CA ARG A 15 2.83 -25.12 -30.37
C ARG A 15 1.35 -24.82 -30.64
N PHE A 16 0.93 -23.56 -30.51
CA PHE A 16 -0.44 -23.15 -30.77
C PHE A 16 -0.61 -22.73 -32.22
N ASN A 17 -1.81 -22.96 -32.77
CA ASN A 17 -2.21 -22.33 -34.02
C ASN A 17 -2.32 -20.81 -33.84
N ASP A 18 -2.22 -20.08 -34.94
CA ASP A 18 -2.17 -18.62 -34.92
C ASP A 18 -3.34 -17.96 -34.18
N PRO A 19 -4.62 -18.36 -34.38
CA PRO A 19 -5.73 -17.74 -33.66
C PRO A 19 -5.61 -17.87 -32.13
N LYS A 20 -5.31 -19.07 -31.62
CA LYS A 20 -5.16 -19.30 -30.17
C LYS A 20 -3.93 -18.56 -29.63
N LYS A 21 -2.82 -18.64 -30.37
CA LYS A 21 -1.56 -17.98 -30.01
C LYS A 21 -1.75 -16.47 -29.84
N TYR A 22 -2.27 -15.81 -30.86
CA TYR A 22 -2.46 -14.36 -30.84
C TYR A 22 -3.53 -13.94 -29.83
N ALA A 23 -4.62 -14.68 -29.68
CA ALA A 23 -5.63 -14.37 -28.67
C ALA A 23 -5.05 -14.39 -27.23
N ILE A 24 -4.24 -15.41 -26.90
CA ILE A 24 -3.60 -15.49 -25.59
C ILE A 24 -2.56 -14.37 -25.41
N LEU A 25 -1.72 -14.13 -26.43
CA LEU A 25 -0.68 -13.11 -26.37
C LEU A 25 -1.26 -11.70 -26.24
N VAL A 26 -2.27 -11.35 -27.03
CA VAL A 26 -2.91 -10.02 -26.95
C VAL A 26 -3.56 -9.83 -25.58
N ALA A 27 -4.30 -10.82 -25.09
CA ALA A 27 -4.90 -10.73 -23.76
C ALA A 27 -3.84 -10.57 -22.67
N TYR A 28 -2.72 -11.30 -22.76
CA TYR A 28 -1.62 -11.19 -21.81
C TYR A 28 -0.91 -9.83 -21.89
N LEU A 29 -0.63 -9.34 -23.10
CA LEU A 29 0.04 -8.06 -23.30
C LEU A 29 -0.80 -6.90 -22.77
N LEU A 30 -2.13 -6.93 -22.94
CA LEU A 30 -3.01 -5.90 -22.41
C LEU A 30 -2.97 -5.82 -20.88
N GLU A 31 -2.94 -6.96 -20.19
CA GLU A 31 -2.78 -6.99 -18.72
C GLU A 31 -1.36 -6.61 -18.32
N LEU A 32 -0.34 -7.12 -19.02
CA LEU A 32 1.06 -6.83 -18.72
C LEU A 32 1.36 -5.32 -18.86
N ILE A 33 0.76 -4.63 -19.84
CA ILE A 33 0.92 -3.18 -19.99
C ILE A 33 0.36 -2.46 -18.75
N GLN A 34 -0.79 -2.89 -18.21
CA GLN A 34 -1.34 -2.31 -16.99
C GLN A 34 -0.42 -2.55 -15.79
N ASP A 35 0.04 -3.79 -15.60
CA ASP A 35 0.92 -4.15 -14.49
C ASP A 35 2.25 -3.39 -14.56
N LEU A 36 2.83 -3.24 -15.75
CA LEU A 36 4.07 -2.48 -15.95
C LEU A 36 3.87 -0.97 -15.76
N THR A 37 2.70 -0.44 -16.11
CA THR A 37 2.34 0.96 -15.87
C THR A 37 2.27 1.25 -14.37
N ASP A 38 1.57 0.39 -13.63
CA ASP A 38 1.45 0.48 -12.18
C ASP A 38 2.82 0.34 -11.51
N LEU A 39 3.63 -0.65 -11.93
CA LEU A 39 4.97 -0.85 -11.40
C LEU A 39 5.91 0.34 -11.68
N ALA A 40 5.82 0.94 -12.88
CA ALA A 40 6.62 2.10 -13.22
C ALA A 40 6.31 3.29 -12.30
N PHE A 41 5.04 3.50 -11.97
CA PHE A 41 4.64 4.53 -11.03
C PHE A 41 4.96 4.16 -9.58
N GLU A 42 4.85 2.89 -9.20
CA GLU A 42 5.26 2.42 -7.87
C GLU A 42 6.77 2.65 -7.63
N ILE A 43 7.60 2.48 -8.66
CA ILE A 43 9.02 2.84 -8.59
C ILE A 43 9.16 4.33 -8.26
N HIS A 44 8.39 5.20 -8.93
CA HIS A 44 8.40 6.63 -8.64
C HIS A 44 7.98 6.94 -7.19
N ASP A 45 6.87 6.35 -6.72
CA ASP A 45 6.37 6.48 -5.35
C ASP A 45 7.45 6.12 -4.32
N ARG A 46 8.09 4.95 -4.48
CA ARG A 46 9.17 4.47 -3.62
C ARG A 46 10.41 5.37 -3.69
N GLN A 47 10.79 5.85 -4.87
CA GLN A 47 11.95 6.75 -5.03
C GLN A 47 11.74 8.09 -4.31
N ILE A 48 10.54 8.66 -4.36
CA ILE A 48 10.21 9.88 -3.60
C ILE A 48 10.23 9.62 -2.09
N MET A 49 9.71 8.48 -1.61
CA MET A 49 9.84 8.13 -0.19
C MET A 49 11.30 7.99 0.26
N ILE A 50 12.14 7.37 -0.57
CA ILE A 50 13.58 7.24 -0.31
C ILE A 50 14.26 8.61 -0.31
N LEU A 51 13.90 9.50 -1.24
CA LEU A 51 14.41 10.88 -1.31
C LEU A 51 14.14 11.63 0.00
N LEU A 52 12.87 11.66 0.42
CA LEU A 52 12.45 12.35 1.66
C LEU A 52 13.04 11.70 2.92
N SER A 53 13.15 10.38 2.96
CA SER A 53 13.82 9.66 4.06
C SER A 53 15.30 10.01 4.15
N LYS A 54 16.01 10.15 3.02
CA LYS A 54 17.42 10.56 3.01
C LYS A 54 17.61 11.98 3.53
N GLY A 55 16.70 12.90 3.23
CA GLY A 55 16.71 14.25 3.81
C GLY A 55 16.60 14.20 5.33
N ARG A 56 15.60 13.48 5.85
CA ARG A 56 15.44 13.26 7.31
C ARG A 56 16.69 12.69 7.97
N LYS A 57 17.24 11.61 7.40
CA LYS A 57 18.45 10.98 7.93
C LYS A 57 19.66 11.92 7.89
N ALA A 58 19.80 12.74 6.85
CA ALA A 58 20.88 13.72 6.78
C ALA A 58 20.75 14.79 7.86
N GLN A 59 19.52 15.23 8.14
CA GLN A 59 19.24 16.16 9.24
C GLN A 59 19.50 15.54 10.61
N GLU A 60 19.06 14.30 10.85
CA GLU A 60 19.34 13.55 12.08
C GLU A 60 20.86 13.40 12.33
N GLU A 61 21.62 13.08 11.28
CA GLU A 61 23.07 12.93 11.36
C GLU A 61 23.76 14.28 11.64
N LEU A 62 23.34 15.36 10.98
CA LEU A 62 23.84 16.71 11.27
C LEU A 62 23.55 17.11 12.72
N GLN A 63 22.35 16.82 13.23
CA GLN A 63 21.98 17.10 14.60
C GLN A 63 22.83 16.30 15.60
N LYS A 64 23.12 15.03 15.28
CA LYS A 64 23.97 14.18 16.11
C LYS A 64 25.42 14.68 16.14
N GLN A 65 25.96 15.08 14.99
CA GLN A 65 27.34 15.58 14.87
C GLN A 65 27.50 16.94 15.56
N ASN A 66 26.53 17.84 15.36
CA ASN A 66 26.61 19.22 15.85
C ASN A 66 25.99 19.41 17.23
N GLY A 67 25.35 18.39 17.82
CA GLY A 67 24.54 18.54 19.03
C GLY A 67 25.29 19.13 20.22
N LYS A 68 26.57 18.75 20.40
CA LYS A 68 27.42 19.34 21.45
C LYS A 68 27.65 20.83 21.21
N SER A 69 28.12 21.20 20.02
CA SER A 69 28.38 22.58 19.64
C SER A 69 27.12 23.45 19.68
N ILE A 70 25.98 22.92 19.24
CA ILE A 70 24.67 23.60 19.35
C ILE A 70 24.35 23.89 20.82
N ASN A 71 24.47 22.89 21.70
CA ASN A 71 24.21 23.08 23.13
C ASN A 71 25.17 24.10 23.76
N GLU A 72 26.47 24.04 23.42
CA GLU A 72 27.46 25.04 23.85
C GLU A 72 27.04 26.46 23.43
N LYS A 73 26.56 26.66 22.19
CA LYS A 73 26.06 27.97 21.74
C LYS A 73 24.79 28.41 22.45
N VAL A 74 23.86 27.49 22.70
CA VAL A 74 22.63 27.81 23.45
C VAL A 74 22.96 28.30 24.85
N VAL A 75 23.90 27.65 25.54
CA VAL A 75 24.37 28.10 26.87
C VAL A 75 25.03 29.47 26.78
N HIS A 76 25.98 29.66 25.85
CA HIS A 76 26.64 30.97 25.68
C HIS A 76 25.64 32.10 25.43
N PHE A 77 24.66 31.91 24.53
CA PHE A 77 23.68 32.96 24.24
C PHE A 77 22.68 33.18 25.37
N ALA A 78 22.37 32.16 26.18
CA ALA A 78 21.57 32.33 27.38
C ALA A 78 22.30 33.18 28.43
N ASP A 79 23.60 32.92 28.65
CA ASP A 79 24.44 33.68 29.59
C ASP A 79 24.60 35.15 29.14
N LEU A 80 24.85 35.38 27.84
CA LEU A 80 24.92 36.72 27.26
C LEU A 80 23.57 37.45 27.39
N GLY A 81 22.45 36.75 27.13
CA GLY A 81 21.10 37.30 27.33
C GLY A 81 20.83 37.67 28.79
N ALA A 82 21.21 36.82 29.74
CA ALA A 82 21.08 37.09 31.17
C ALA A 82 21.94 38.29 31.61
N ALA A 83 23.17 38.39 31.12
CA ALA A 83 24.05 39.53 31.38
C ALA A 83 23.46 40.85 30.87
N LEU A 84 22.88 40.86 29.67
CA LEU A 84 22.19 42.04 29.11
C LEU A 84 20.94 42.42 29.91
N ILE A 85 20.15 41.45 30.36
CA ILE A 85 18.99 41.69 31.22
C ILE A 85 19.43 42.33 32.55
N LYS A 86 20.46 41.77 33.19
CA LYS A 86 21.01 42.27 34.45
C LYS A 86 21.62 43.67 34.30
N ALA A 87 22.39 43.90 33.24
CA ALA A 87 22.98 45.19 32.95
C ALA A 87 21.93 46.29 32.79
N ARG A 88 20.82 45.97 32.11
CA ARG A 88 19.69 46.89 31.96
C ARG A 88 19.00 47.20 33.30
N SER A 89 18.86 46.22 34.20
CA SER A 89 18.26 46.46 35.52
C SER A 89 19.16 47.22 36.47
N GLU A 90 20.48 47.05 36.36
CA GLU A 90 21.48 47.65 37.27
C GLU A 90 22.13 48.92 36.72
N GLY A 91 21.80 49.33 35.49
CA GLY A 91 22.36 50.52 34.84
C GLY A 91 23.82 50.35 34.40
N ILE A 92 24.27 49.11 34.17
CA ILE A 92 25.64 48.79 33.74
C ILE A 92 25.72 48.90 32.21
N ASP A 93 26.88 49.33 31.70
CA ASP A 93 27.16 49.36 30.27
C ASP A 93 27.05 47.95 29.64
N PRO A 94 26.24 47.76 28.57
CA PRO A 94 26.04 46.46 27.94
C PRO A 94 27.32 45.80 27.41
N PHE A 95 28.30 46.56 26.92
CA PHE A 95 29.55 46.01 26.39
C PHE A 95 30.45 45.51 27.53
N VAL A 96 30.46 46.22 28.66
CA VAL A 96 31.17 45.76 29.87
C VAL A 96 30.56 44.48 30.42
N ALA A 97 29.22 44.37 30.40
CA ALA A 97 28.53 43.17 30.84
C ALA A 97 28.76 41.96 29.92
N LEU A 98 28.86 42.18 28.61
CA LEU A 98 29.17 41.13 27.63
C LEU A 98 30.62 40.64 27.75
N ASP A 99 31.59 41.56 27.87
CA ASP A 99 33.02 41.25 27.97
C ASP A 99 33.36 40.44 29.26
N ALA A 100 32.56 40.63 30.32
CA ALA A 100 32.64 39.83 31.55
C ALA A 100 32.22 38.36 31.37
N ILE A 101 31.38 38.05 30.39
CA ILE A 101 30.97 36.67 30.06
C ILE A 101 31.95 36.06 29.06
N MET A 102 32.31 36.81 28.01
CA MET A 102 33.17 36.33 26.93
C MET A 102 33.85 37.51 26.24
N PRO A 103 35.18 37.45 26.00
CA PRO A 103 35.90 38.49 25.24
C PRO A 103 35.27 38.75 23.86
N TRP A 104 35.29 40.01 23.42
CA TRP A 104 34.65 40.41 22.15
C TRP A 104 35.05 39.56 20.93
N ASP A 105 36.32 39.21 20.77
CA ASP A 105 36.79 38.38 19.66
C ASP A 105 36.22 36.95 19.69
N GLN A 106 36.03 36.41 20.90
CA GLN A 106 35.40 35.10 21.08
C GLN A 106 33.89 35.17 20.82
N LEU A 107 33.24 36.28 21.16
CA LEU A 107 31.82 36.51 20.85
C LEU A 107 31.62 36.52 19.33
N VAL A 108 32.45 37.26 18.58
CA VAL A 108 32.41 37.29 17.11
C VAL A 108 32.61 35.88 16.53
N ALA A 109 33.63 35.15 17.00
CA ALA A 109 33.86 33.77 16.56
C ALA A 109 32.67 32.85 16.88
N SER A 110 32.06 33.00 18.07
CA SER A 110 30.91 32.22 18.52
C SER A 110 29.67 32.50 17.67
N VAL A 111 29.44 33.75 17.27
CA VAL A 111 28.35 34.15 16.36
C VAL A 111 28.57 33.56 14.96
N GLU A 112 29.78 33.62 14.42
CA GLU A 112 30.09 33.04 13.10
C GLU A 112 29.95 31.51 13.10
N GLU A 113 30.37 30.84 14.17
CA GLU A 113 30.13 29.41 14.35
C GLU A 113 28.63 29.09 14.47
N ALA A 114 27.87 29.88 15.25
CA ALA A 114 26.43 29.72 15.37
C ALA A 114 25.71 29.91 14.03
N LYS A 115 26.12 30.87 13.20
CA LYS A 115 25.58 31.05 11.83
C LYS A 115 25.83 29.83 10.94
N ARG A 116 26.99 29.17 11.07
CA ARG A 116 27.32 27.95 10.31
C ARG A 116 26.54 26.73 10.80
N LEU A 117 26.24 26.67 12.10
CA LEU A 117 25.45 25.60 12.71
C LEU A 117 23.94 25.80 12.53
N ALA A 118 23.50 27.04 12.35
CA ALA A 118 22.10 27.39 12.22
C ALA A 118 21.46 26.69 11.02
N ARG A 119 20.29 26.12 11.27
CA ARG A 119 19.40 25.56 10.26
C ARG A 119 18.29 26.58 9.97
N PRO A 120 17.53 26.42 8.87
CA PRO A 120 16.32 27.20 8.64
C PRO A 120 15.43 27.21 9.88
N VAL A 121 14.71 28.32 10.12
CA VAL A 121 13.93 28.54 11.36
C VAL A 121 12.81 27.50 11.54
N ASP A 122 12.23 27.03 10.44
CA ASP A 122 11.24 25.94 10.45
C ASP A 122 11.86 24.54 10.60
N TYR A 123 13.19 24.48 10.61
CA TYR A 123 13.99 23.28 10.86
C TYR A 123 13.63 22.14 9.90
N ASP A 124 13.38 22.46 8.63
CA ASP A 124 13.12 21.46 7.59
C ASP A 124 14.43 20.81 7.08
N TYR A 125 14.32 19.64 6.44
CA TYR A 125 15.39 18.93 5.74
C TYR A 125 15.38 19.14 4.22
N LEU A 126 14.37 19.82 3.66
CA LEU A 126 14.24 19.94 2.21
C LEU A 126 15.45 20.63 1.56
N ASP A 127 16.03 21.62 2.21
CA ASP A 127 17.28 22.26 1.80
C ASP A 127 18.44 21.26 1.61
N LEU A 128 18.48 20.15 2.37
CA LEU A 128 19.50 19.10 2.25
C LEU A 128 19.34 18.20 1.02
N LEU A 129 18.24 18.33 0.28
CA LEU A 129 17.93 17.45 -0.85
C LEU A 129 18.54 17.88 -2.17
N GLU A 130 19.13 19.07 -2.27
CA GLU A 130 19.62 19.63 -3.53
C GLU A 130 20.52 18.65 -4.31
N LYS A 131 21.50 18.04 -3.62
CA LYS A 131 22.43 17.07 -4.22
C LYS A 131 21.76 15.77 -4.69
N LYS A 132 20.52 15.51 -4.28
CA LYS A 132 19.75 14.31 -4.64
C LYS A 132 18.92 14.50 -5.90
N PHE A 133 18.75 15.74 -6.38
CA PHE A 133 18.10 16.06 -7.66
C PHE A 133 18.63 15.19 -8.81
N TYR A 134 19.97 15.09 -8.96
CA TYR A 134 20.59 14.32 -10.04
C TYR A 134 20.30 12.82 -10.00
N ALA A 135 20.06 12.25 -8.81
CA ALA A 135 19.68 10.85 -8.70
C ALA A 135 18.25 10.62 -9.20
N LEU A 136 17.34 11.55 -8.87
CA LEU A 136 15.95 11.54 -9.31
C LEU A 136 15.85 11.68 -10.83
N ARG A 137 16.63 12.60 -11.40
CA ARG A 137 16.73 12.87 -12.85
C ARG A 137 17.14 11.69 -13.72
N LYS A 138 17.70 10.61 -13.15
CA LYS A 138 18.12 9.44 -13.93
C LYS A 138 16.95 8.70 -14.59
N TYR A 139 15.74 8.78 -14.01
CA TYR A 139 14.57 8.05 -14.51
C TYR A 139 13.39 8.95 -14.83
N THR A 140 13.28 10.13 -14.20
CA THR A 140 12.08 10.97 -14.33
C THR A 140 11.80 11.49 -15.75
N PRO A 141 12.78 11.80 -16.61
CA PRO A 141 12.50 12.16 -18.00
C PRO A 141 11.77 11.03 -18.75
N THR A 142 12.24 9.79 -18.58
CA THR A 142 11.62 8.61 -19.19
C THR A 142 10.24 8.35 -18.61
N LEU A 143 10.08 8.45 -17.28
CA LEU A 143 8.78 8.29 -16.62
C LEU A 143 7.75 9.27 -17.18
N LEU A 144 8.08 10.57 -17.19
CA LEU A 144 7.15 11.62 -17.62
C LEU A 144 6.85 11.54 -19.11
N LYS A 145 7.78 11.04 -19.93
CA LYS A 145 7.58 10.80 -21.36
C LYS A 145 6.71 9.59 -21.65
N SER A 146 6.90 8.50 -20.89
CA SER A 146 6.24 7.22 -21.15
C SER A 146 4.83 7.12 -20.56
N LEU A 147 4.54 7.85 -19.47
CA LEU A 147 3.24 7.84 -18.82
C LEU A 147 2.39 9.04 -19.25
N GLU A 148 1.14 8.78 -19.62
CA GLU A 148 0.12 9.81 -19.84
C GLU A 148 -0.66 10.02 -18.54
N PHE A 149 -0.68 11.26 -18.04
CA PHE A 149 -1.40 11.66 -16.84
C PHE A 149 -2.63 12.45 -17.25
N ARG A 150 -3.77 12.17 -16.61
CA ARG A 150 -4.99 12.96 -16.69
C ARG A 150 -5.34 13.47 -15.32
N SER A 151 -6.04 14.58 -15.23
CA SER A 151 -6.31 15.20 -13.94
C SER A 151 -7.73 15.73 -13.85
N THR A 152 -8.21 15.84 -12.61
CA THR A 152 -9.36 16.67 -12.30
C THR A 152 -9.02 18.15 -12.52
N LYS A 153 -10.04 19.02 -12.53
CA LYS A 153 -9.87 20.47 -12.69
C LYS A 153 -8.99 21.10 -11.61
N SER A 154 -9.05 20.60 -10.37
CA SER A 154 -8.24 21.10 -9.25
C SER A 154 -6.75 20.84 -9.45
N ALA A 155 -6.39 19.81 -10.22
CA ALA A 155 -5.03 19.36 -10.45
C ALA A 155 -4.40 19.88 -11.77
N GLU A 156 -5.14 20.66 -12.57
CA GLU A 156 -4.62 21.29 -13.80
C GLU A 156 -3.31 22.07 -13.61
N PRO A 157 -3.09 22.84 -12.53
CA PRO A 157 -1.85 23.58 -12.37
C PRO A 157 -0.62 22.67 -12.23
N LEU A 158 -0.80 21.50 -11.61
CA LEU A 158 0.25 20.47 -11.51
C LEU A 158 0.52 19.85 -12.88
N MET A 159 -0.52 19.57 -13.69
CA MET A 159 -0.32 19.04 -15.06
C MET A 159 0.45 20.03 -15.94
N LYS A 160 0.15 21.34 -15.84
CA LYS A 160 0.93 22.38 -16.51
C LYS A 160 2.40 22.36 -16.08
N ALA A 161 2.69 22.14 -14.80
CA ALA A 161 4.06 22.01 -14.32
C ALA A 161 4.77 20.76 -14.88
N VAL A 162 4.06 19.63 -14.94
CA VAL A 162 4.56 18.40 -15.56
C VAL A 162 4.89 18.63 -17.04
N ASP A 163 4.03 19.34 -17.76
CA ASP A 163 4.25 19.65 -19.18
C ASP A 163 5.42 20.63 -19.40
N ILE A 164 5.59 21.61 -18.52
CA ILE A 164 6.79 22.47 -18.51
C ILE A 164 8.05 21.62 -18.33
N ILE A 165 8.06 20.67 -17.40
CA ILE A 165 9.21 19.77 -17.20
C ILE A 165 9.44 18.88 -18.42
N ARG A 166 8.37 18.38 -19.07
CA ARG A 166 8.48 17.63 -20.34
C ARG A 166 9.13 18.47 -21.43
N ASP A 167 8.64 19.70 -21.68
CA ASP A 167 9.24 20.62 -22.66
C ASP A 167 10.71 20.91 -22.34
N MET A 168 11.05 21.15 -21.06
CA MET A 168 12.43 21.37 -20.63
C MET A 168 13.32 20.13 -20.86
N ASN A 169 12.77 18.92 -20.71
CA ASN A 169 13.50 17.68 -20.97
C ASN A 169 13.77 17.48 -22.47
N GLU A 170 12.80 17.81 -23.32
CA GLU A 170 12.90 17.65 -24.76
C GLU A 170 13.80 18.72 -25.41
N THR A 171 13.66 19.97 -24.97
CA THR A 171 14.40 21.12 -25.51
C THR A 171 15.76 21.33 -24.85
N GLY A 172 16.04 20.68 -23.72
CA GLY A 172 17.28 20.84 -22.94
C GLY A 172 17.38 22.16 -22.18
N LYS A 173 16.27 22.91 -22.03
CA LYS A 173 16.24 24.16 -21.25
C LYS A 173 16.68 23.92 -19.80
N ARG A 174 17.48 24.86 -19.29
CA ARG A 174 18.06 24.78 -17.93
C ARG A 174 17.30 25.56 -16.88
N LYS A 175 16.56 26.59 -17.28
CA LYS A 175 15.77 27.43 -16.39
C LYS A 175 14.28 27.11 -16.52
N VAL A 176 13.58 27.15 -15.39
CA VAL A 176 12.12 27.09 -15.38
C VAL A 176 11.59 28.43 -15.94
N PRO A 177 10.61 28.44 -16.85
CA PRO A 177 10.05 29.67 -17.40
C PRO A 177 9.42 30.57 -16.33
N GLU A 178 9.48 31.89 -16.55
CA GLU A 178 8.72 32.84 -15.74
C GLU A 178 7.21 32.58 -15.88
N GLY A 179 6.50 32.61 -14.75
CA GLY A 179 5.06 32.30 -14.69
C GLY A 179 4.73 30.81 -14.59
N ALA A 180 5.71 29.93 -14.36
CA ALA A 180 5.43 28.53 -14.05
C ALA A 180 4.54 28.43 -12.79
N PRO A 181 3.52 27.54 -12.80
CA PRO A 181 2.55 27.45 -11.70
C PRO A 181 3.21 26.95 -10.42
N LEU A 182 2.73 27.47 -9.29
CA LEU A 182 3.22 27.16 -7.93
C LEU A 182 2.09 26.94 -6.92
N ASN A 183 0.84 27.15 -7.31
CA ASN A 183 -0.34 27.00 -6.44
C ASN A 183 -0.58 25.55 -5.97
N PHE A 184 -0.09 24.54 -6.70
CA PHE A 184 -0.13 23.14 -6.27
C PHE A 184 1.02 22.80 -5.31
N VAL A 185 2.06 23.64 -5.22
CA VAL A 185 3.22 23.40 -4.37
C VAL A 185 2.83 23.66 -2.93
N SER A 186 2.96 22.65 -2.07
CA SER A 186 2.69 22.80 -0.64
C SER A 186 3.58 23.88 -0.01
N ASN A 187 3.05 24.54 1.03
CA ASN A 187 3.73 25.63 1.77
C ASN A 187 5.15 25.25 2.21
N ARG A 188 5.37 23.97 2.46
CA ARG A 188 6.67 23.39 2.84
C ARG A 188 7.72 23.56 1.73
N TRP A 189 7.35 23.29 0.48
CA TRP A 189 8.26 23.43 -0.66
C TRP A 189 8.40 24.87 -1.13
N GLN A 190 7.35 25.70 -1.02
CA GLN A 190 7.35 27.07 -1.55
C GLN A 190 8.56 27.91 -1.10
N LYS A 191 9.04 27.71 0.13
CA LYS A 191 10.21 28.43 0.70
C LYS A 191 11.54 28.10 0.02
N HIS A 192 11.61 26.97 -0.68
CA HIS A 192 12.83 26.50 -1.36
C HIS A 192 12.77 26.66 -2.88
N VAL A 193 11.59 26.96 -3.43
CA VAL A 193 11.39 26.97 -4.88
C VAL A 193 11.90 28.27 -5.51
N TYR A 194 12.15 29.31 -4.73
CA TYR A 194 12.77 30.55 -5.20
C TYR A 194 14.25 30.62 -4.78
N ASP A 195 15.09 31.05 -5.71
CA ASP A 195 16.45 31.49 -5.43
C ASP A 195 16.46 32.95 -4.91
N ASP A 196 17.59 33.40 -4.35
CA ASP A 196 17.75 34.74 -3.77
C ASP A 196 17.49 35.89 -4.79
N ASP A 197 17.63 35.61 -6.09
CA ASP A 197 17.37 36.54 -7.18
C ASP A 197 15.90 36.59 -7.62
N GLY A 198 15.02 35.83 -6.95
CA GLY A 198 13.59 35.73 -7.26
C GLY A 198 13.26 34.80 -8.43
N THR A 199 14.26 34.11 -9.01
CA THR A 199 14.03 33.11 -10.05
C THR A 199 13.64 31.76 -9.45
N ILE A 200 12.96 30.92 -10.25
CA ILE A 200 12.54 29.59 -9.79
C ILE A 200 13.74 28.63 -9.82
N ASN A 201 14.10 28.11 -8.65
CA ASN A 201 15.10 27.07 -8.50
C ASN A 201 14.60 25.76 -9.13
N ARG A 202 15.21 25.38 -10.26
CA ARG A 202 14.84 24.17 -11.00
C ARG A 202 14.87 22.89 -10.15
N HIS A 203 15.88 22.73 -9.29
CA HIS A 203 16.05 21.49 -8.54
C HIS A 203 14.88 21.29 -7.58
N TYR A 204 14.57 22.30 -6.78
CA TYR A 204 13.46 22.25 -5.84
C TYR A 204 12.10 22.24 -6.56
N TYR A 205 11.96 22.97 -7.66
CA TYR A 205 10.74 22.94 -8.47
C TYR A 205 10.43 21.55 -9.02
N GLU A 206 11.39 20.90 -9.69
CA GLU A 206 11.17 19.54 -10.21
C GLU A 206 10.90 18.53 -9.08
N MET A 207 11.64 18.61 -7.96
CA MET A 207 11.39 17.73 -6.81
C MET A 207 10.02 17.94 -6.17
N ALA A 208 9.55 19.19 -6.11
CA ALA A 208 8.23 19.54 -5.63
C ALA A 208 7.14 18.99 -6.57
N VAL A 209 7.24 19.23 -7.88
CA VAL A 209 6.31 18.71 -8.89
C VAL A 209 6.20 17.19 -8.82
N LEU A 210 7.33 16.50 -8.73
CA LEU A 210 7.38 15.05 -8.65
C LEU A 210 6.80 14.52 -7.32
N THR A 211 7.01 15.24 -6.22
CA THR A 211 6.42 14.88 -4.92
C THR A 211 4.90 15.08 -4.91
N GLU A 212 4.42 16.18 -5.48
CA GLU A 212 2.98 16.44 -5.57
C GLU A 212 2.29 15.54 -6.60
N LEU A 213 2.95 15.21 -7.73
CA LEU A 213 2.46 14.20 -8.67
C LEU A 213 2.17 12.87 -7.99
N ARG A 214 3.10 12.40 -7.16
CA ARG A 214 2.89 11.23 -6.29
C ARG A 214 1.66 11.39 -5.40
N ASN A 215 1.51 12.53 -4.72
CA ASN A 215 0.42 12.75 -3.78
C ASN A 215 -0.95 12.75 -4.49
N TYR A 216 -1.03 13.43 -5.63
CA TYR A 216 -2.26 13.58 -6.41
C TYR A 216 -2.68 12.27 -7.11
N VAL A 217 -1.72 11.44 -7.51
CA VAL A 217 -2.05 10.10 -8.02
C VAL A 217 -2.56 9.19 -6.90
N ARG A 218 -2.02 9.33 -5.69
CA ARG A 218 -2.48 8.57 -4.52
C ARG A 218 -3.84 9.02 -3.99
N SER A 219 -4.18 10.30 -4.13
CA SER A 219 -5.51 10.82 -3.77
C SER A 219 -6.57 10.54 -4.85
N GLY A 220 -6.16 10.19 -6.07
CA GLY A 220 -7.05 10.01 -7.22
C GLY A 220 -7.38 11.30 -7.97
N ASP A 221 -6.75 12.43 -7.62
CA ASP A 221 -6.90 13.69 -8.36
C ASP A 221 -6.19 13.67 -9.72
N VAL A 222 -5.19 12.78 -9.86
CA VAL A 222 -4.49 12.51 -11.12
C VAL A 222 -4.58 11.02 -11.41
N SER A 223 -5.05 10.68 -12.61
CA SER A 223 -5.08 9.31 -13.12
C SER A 223 -3.98 9.07 -14.14
N ILE A 224 -3.60 7.81 -14.31
CA ILE A 224 -2.58 7.36 -15.28
C ILE A 224 -3.29 6.50 -16.31
N VAL A 225 -3.20 6.89 -17.57
CA VAL A 225 -3.85 6.17 -18.66
C VAL A 225 -3.22 4.78 -18.81
N GLY A 226 -4.06 3.75 -18.88
CA GLY A 226 -3.61 2.36 -18.96
C GLY A 226 -3.17 1.77 -17.62
N SER A 227 -3.27 2.50 -16.51
CA SER A 227 -3.07 1.95 -15.17
C SER A 227 -4.25 1.09 -14.74
N ARG A 228 -4.02 0.10 -13.88
CA ARG A 228 -5.10 -0.64 -13.22
C ARG A 228 -5.42 -0.05 -11.85
N GLN A 229 -4.41 0.33 -11.08
CA GLN A 229 -4.57 0.88 -9.73
C GLN A 229 -4.93 2.37 -9.71
N HIS A 230 -4.40 3.14 -10.67
CA HIS A 230 -4.51 4.60 -10.76
C HIS A 230 -5.26 5.06 -12.02
N LYS A 231 -6.20 4.26 -12.52
CA LYS A 231 -7.08 4.70 -13.62
C LYS A 231 -8.03 5.79 -13.16
N ASP A 232 -8.65 6.46 -14.13
CA ASP A 232 -9.68 7.46 -13.87
C ASP A 232 -10.87 6.85 -13.10
N PHE A 233 -11.43 7.58 -12.14
CA PHE A 233 -12.58 7.13 -11.38
C PHE A 233 -13.77 6.78 -12.30
N GLU A 234 -13.99 7.57 -13.35
CA GLU A 234 -15.09 7.35 -14.30
C GLU A 234 -14.92 6.03 -15.08
N GLU A 235 -13.70 5.51 -15.23
CA GLU A 235 -13.45 4.22 -15.89
C GLU A 235 -13.81 3.00 -15.02
N TYR A 236 -14.03 3.19 -13.71
CA TYR A 236 -14.59 2.14 -12.84
C TYR A 236 -16.12 2.07 -12.91
N LEU A 237 -16.76 3.13 -13.42
CA LEU A 237 -18.21 3.25 -13.47
C LEU A 237 -18.76 2.68 -14.77
N ILE A 238 -20.05 2.36 -14.76
CA ILE A 238 -20.79 2.09 -15.99
C ILE A 238 -20.85 3.40 -16.78
N PRO A 239 -20.48 3.42 -18.08
CA PRO A 239 -20.58 4.62 -18.90
C PRO A 239 -21.99 5.20 -18.85
N LYS A 240 -22.12 6.52 -18.71
CA LYS A 240 -23.44 7.18 -18.58
C LYS A 240 -24.40 6.83 -19.72
N ALA A 241 -23.89 6.65 -20.94
CA ALA A 241 -24.70 6.24 -22.08
C ALA A 241 -25.30 4.85 -21.89
N ASP A 242 -24.52 3.91 -21.37
CA ASP A 242 -24.96 2.53 -21.10
C ASP A 242 -25.92 2.51 -19.92
N TRP A 243 -25.62 3.25 -18.85
CA TRP A 243 -26.49 3.37 -17.68
C TRP A 243 -27.87 3.91 -18.04
N ASN A 244 -27.95 4.95 -18.87
CA ASN A 244 -29.21 5.54 -19.34
C ASN A 244 -30.03 4.58 -20.22
N GLY A 245 -29.43 3.52 -20.75
CA GLY A 245 -30.10 2.48 -21.52
C GLY A 245 -30.64 1.31 -20.69
N ILE A 246 -30.29 1.24 -19.39
CA ILE A 246 -30.73 0.16 -18.50
C ILE A 246 -32.13 0.49 -17.97
N ASP A 247 -33.07 -0.46 -18.07
CA ASP A 247 -34.39 -0.35 -17.43
C ASP A 247 -34.23 -0.46 -15.91
N PRO A 248 -34.61 0.57 -15.13
CA PRO A 248 -34.56 0.57 -13.67
C PRO A 248 -35.17 -0.70 -13.02
N ASN A 249 -36.25 -1.23 -13.60
CA ASN A 249 -36.98 -2.39 -13.06
C ASN A 249 -36.25 -3.72 -13.26
N THR A 250 -35.22 -3.75 -14.11
CA THR A 250 -34.44 -4.96 -14.40
C THR A 250 -33.18 -5.07 -13.56
N THR A 251 -32.84 -4.01 -12.81
CA THR A 251 -31.67 -4.01 -11.93
C THR A 251 -31.90 -4.94 -10.74
N LYS A 252 -30.92 -5.79 -10.42
CA LYS A 252 -30.94 -6.66 -9.22
C LYS A 252 -30.39 -5.94 -7.98
N LEU A 253 -30.44 -4.60 -7.96
CA LEU A 253 -29.93 -3.80 -6.88
C LEU A 253 -30.97 -3.75 -5.76
N ALA A 254 -30.57 -4.09 -4.55
CA ALA A 254 -31.44 -4.12 -3.37
C ALA A 254 -31.60 -2.74 -2.71
N VAL A 255 -31.35 -1.66 -3.45
CA VAL A 255 -31.28 -0.28 -2.96
C VAL A 255 -31.97 0.63 -3.97
N SER A 256 -32.43 1.82 -3.53
CA SER A 256 -32.97 2.81 -4.46
C SER A 256 -31.93 3.18 -5.53
N LEU A 257 -32.41 3.39 -6.76
CA LEU A 257 -31.61 3.90 -7.87
C LEU A 257 -31.50 5.44 -7.84
N SER A 258 -32.31 6.10 -7.02
CA SER A 258 -32.17 7.52 -6.71
C SER A 258 -31.08 7.70 -5.65
N ALA A 259 -30.04 8.47 -6.00
CA ALA A 259 -28.98 8.80 -5.05
C ALA A 259 -29.51 9.56 -3.83
N GLU A 260 -30.50 10.42 -4.03
CA GLU A 260 -31.13 11.21 -2.97
C GLU A 260 -31.88 10.30 -1.99
N GLU A 261 -32.77 9.44 -2.49
CA GLU A 261 -33.52 8.48 -1.65
C GLU A 261 -32.59 7.51 -0.92
N TYR A 262 -31.54 7.01 -1.60
CA TYR A 262 -30.56 6.12 -0.98
C TYR A 262 -29.81 6.80 0.17
N LEU A 263 -29.39 8.06 -0.02
CA LEU A 263 -28.69 8.82 1.01
C LEU A 263 -29.62 9.16 2.18
N GLU A 264 -30.87 9.52 1.91
CA GLU A 264 -31.88 9.74 2.95
C GLU A 264 -32.12 8.48 3.77
N GLU A 265 -32.40 7.33 3.13
CA GLU A 265 -32.61 6.05 3.80
C GLU A 265 -31.40 5.64 4.68
N ARG A 266 -30.18 5.78 4.14
CA ARG A 266 -28.96 5.43 4.88
C ARG A 266 -28.67 6.37 6.03
N THR A 267 -28.94 7.65 5.85
CA THR A 267 -28.79 8.67 6.89
C THR A 267 -29.79 8.42 8.01
N GLU A 268 -31.05 8.16 7.68
CA GLU A 268 -32.07 7.82 8.67
C GLU A 268 -31.70 6.55 9.44
N SER A 269 -31.30 5.48 8.74
CA SER A 269 -30.87 4.22 9.38
C SER A 269 -29.67 4.42 10.30
N LEU A 270 -28.69 5.23 9.89
CA LEU A 270 -27.52 5.58 10.70
C LEU A 270 -27.94 6.36 11.95
N LEU A 271 -28.77 7.39 11.80
CA LEU A 271 -29.24 8.22 12.91
C LEU A 271 -30.08 7.42 13.90
N GLN A 272 -30.97 6.54 13.42
CA GLN A 272 -31.74 5.64 14.27
C GLN A 272 -30.83 4.72 15.10
N ARG A 273 -29.79 4.15 14.48
CA ARG A 273 -28.81 3.30 15.20
C ARG A 273 -27.97 4.09 16.19
N LEU A 274 -27.51 5.29 15.82
CA LEU A 274 -26.75 6.16 16.72
C LEU A 274 -27.59 6.60 17.91
N ASN A 275 -28.85 6.96 17.71
CA ASN A 275 -29.78 7.27 18.79
C ASN A 275 -30.03 6.06 19.69
N TRP A 276 -30.21 4.86 19.11
CA TRP A 276 -30.35 3.64 19.89
C TRP A 276 -29.10 3.39 20.74
N VAL A 277 -27.90 3.45 20.17
CA VAL A 277 -26.64 3.27 20.93
C VAL A 277 -26.49 4.34 22.01
N SER A 278 -26.77 5.61 21.68
CA SER A 278 -26.68 6.71 22.65
C SER A 278 -27.63 6.53 23.84
N ASN A 279 -28.81 5.96 23.63
CA ASN A 279 -29.80 5.75 24.69
C ASN A 279 -29.51 4.53 25.56
N HIS A 280 -28.69 3.60 25.09
CA HIS A 280 -28.40 2.34 25.78
C HIS A 280 -26.91 2.20 26.15
N ILE A 281 -26.09 3.24 25.99
CA ILE A 281 -24.64 3.16 26.17
C ILE A 281 -24.24 2.68 27.57
N ASP A 282 -24.98 3.10 28.59
CA ASP A 282 -24.73 2.72 29.99
C ASP A 282 -25.21 1.29 30.32
N GLU A 283 -26.03 0.69 29.43
CA GLU A 283 -26.58 -0.66 29.57
C GLU A 283 -25.80 -1.69 28.72
N LEU A 284 -24.93 -1.23 27.82
CA LEU A 284 -24.14 -2.08 26.94
C LEU A 284 -22.89 -2.59 27.64
N ASP A 285 -22.80 -3.90 27.83
CA ASP A 285 -21.63 -4.56 28.39
C ASP A 285 -20.43 -4.46 27.43
N GLY A 286 -19.28 -4.09 27.96
CA GLY A 286 -18.04 -3.92 27.20
C GLY A 286 -18.04 -2.78 26.18
N VAL A 287 -18.92 -1.76 26.30
CA VAL A 287 -18.91 -0.58 25.44
C VAL A 287 -18.79 0.69 26.29
N ASN A 288 -17.83 1.55 25.97
CA ASN A 288 -17.59 2.81 26.68
C ASN A 288 -17.36 3.97 25.70
N LEU A 289 -17.83 5.17 26.03
CA LEU A 289 -17.63 6.38 25.24
C LEU A 289 -16.80 7.40 26.03
N GLU A 290 -15.51 7.51 25.72
CA GLU A 290 -14.59 8.45 26.39
C GLU A 290 -14.08 9.51 25.42
N ASN A 291 -14.22 10.80 25.77
CA ASN A 291 -13.74 11.93 24.96
C ASN A 291 -14.20 11.88 23.48
N GLY A 292 -15.43 11.42 23.23
CA GLY A 292 -15.98 11.26 21.88
C GLY A 292 -15.44 10.06 21.10
N LYS A 293 -14.77 9.11 21.75
CA LYS A 293 -14.30 7.86 21.15
C LYS A 293 -15.04 6.67 21.73
N LEU A 294 -15.57 5.83 20.84
CA LEU A 294 -16.20 4.57 21.20
C LEU A 294 -15.13 3.51 21.42
N HIS A 295 -15.06 2.98 22.63
CA HIS A 295 -14.24 1.85 23.05
C HIS A 295 -15.14 0.62 23.16
N ILE A 296 -14.74 -0.47 22.51
CA ILE A 296 -15.43 -1.76 22.60
C ILE A 296 -14.40 -2.74 23.16
N ASP A 297 -14.71 -3.28 24.32
CA ASP A 297 -13.88 -4.26 24.99
C ASP A 297 -13.79 -5.52 24.14
N ARG A 298 -12.61 -6.14 24.18
CA ARG A 298 -12.41 -7.41 23.50
C ARG A 298 -13.17 -8.47 24.28
N LEU A 299 -14.05 -9.21 23.59
CA LEU A 299 -14.67 -10.39 24.16
C LEU A 299 -13.61 -11.34 24.73
N GLU A 300 -13.68 -11.62 26.03
CA GLU A 300 -12.83 -12.60 26.68
C GLU A 300 -13.28 -14.02 26.33
N LYS A 301 -12.34 -14.96 26.40
CA LYS A 301 -12.61 -16.36 26.11
C LYS A 301 -13.39 -16.97 27.27
N ASP A 302 -14.70 -17.06 27.14
CA ASP A 302 -15.59 -17.71 28.10
C ASP A 302 -15.73 -19.22 27.82
N VAL A 303 -14.61 -19.95 27.78
CA VAL A 303 -14.63 -21.41 27.62
C VAL A 303 -14.39 -22.05 28.99
N PRO A 304 -15.39 -22.75 29.58
CA PRO A 304 -15.25 -23.40 30.88
C PRO A 304 -14.08 -24.41 30.89
N ASP A 305 -13.39 -24.54 32.02
CA ASP A 305 -12.27 -25.48 32.14
C ASP A 305 -12.71 -26.94 31.94
N GLU A 306 -13.96 -27.28 32.29
CA GLU A 306 -14.56 -28.59 31.99
C GLU A 306 -14.65 -28.84 30.48
N SER A 307 -14.99 -27.81 29.69
CA SER A 307 -15.04 -27.91 28.23
C SER A 307 -13.65 -28.11 27.63
N ARG A 308 -12.63 -27.45 28.20
CA ARG A 308 -11.23 -27.69 27.82
C ARG A 308 -10.80 -29.13 28.13
N ASN A 309 -11.09 -29.63 29.33
CA ASN A 309 -10.73 -30.98 29.74
C ASN A 309 -11.46 -32.05 28.92
N PHE A 310 -12.74 -31.83 28.61
CA PHE A 310 -13.51 -32.72 27.74
C PHE A 310 -13.00 -32.69 26.29
N SER A 311 -12.61 -31.52 25.78
CA SER A 311 -11.98 -31.44 24.45
C SER A 311 -10.70 -32.28 24.40
N LEU A 312 -9.85 -32.21 25.43
CA LEU A 312 -8.64 -33.03 25.52
C LEU A 312 -8.95 -34.53 25.53
N SER A 313 -9.93 -34.98 26.32
CA SER A 313 -10.32 -36.40 26.34
C SER A 313 -10.88 -36.88 25.02
N LEU A 314 -11.62 -36.03 24.28
CA LEU A 314 -12.06 -36.34 22.92
C LEU A 314 -10.88 -36.47 21.94
N TYR A 315 -9.87 -35.60 22.05
CA TYR A 315 -8.67 -35.69 21.21
C TYR A 315 -7.87 -36.99 21.46
N GLU A 316 -7.85 -37.49 22.68
CA GLU A 316 -7.19 -38.76 23.02
C GLU A 316 -7.87 -39.99 22.39
N LEU A 317 -9.17 -39.90 22.04
CA LEU A 317 -9.90 -40.96 21.35
C LEU A 317 -9.59 -41.02 19.84
N LEU A 318 -8.99 -39.97 19.27
CA LEU A 318 -8.69 -39.92 17.85
C LEU A 318 -7.43 -40.72 17.51
N PRO A 319 -7.46 -41.60 16.50
CA PRO A 319 -6.29 -42.34 16.07
C PRO A 319 -5.22 -41.40 15.51
N ARG A 320 -3.95 -41.73 15.75
CA ARG A 320 -2.83 -41.05 15.09
C ARG A 320 -2.73 -41.51 13.64
N ILE A 321 -3.23 -40.69 12.73
CA ILE A 321 -3.20 -40.93 11.28
C ILE A 321 -2.11 -40.08 10.63
N LYS A 322 -1.51 -40.58 9.54
CA LYS A 322 -0.60 -39.78 8.73
C LYS A 322 -1.43 -38.76 7.95
N LEU A 323 -0.96 -37.52 7.91
CA LEU A 323 -1.65 -36.44 7.19
C LEU A 323 -1.83 -36.74 5.70
N THR A 324 -0.89 -37.49 5.10
CA THR A 324 -0.99 -37.97 3.71
C THR A 324 -2.18 -38.89 3.49
N ASP A 325 -2.42 -39.79 4.45
CA ASP A 325 -3.49 -40.79 4.36
C ASP A 325 -4.83 -40.09 4.56
N LEU A 326 -4.91 -39.17 5.53
CA LEU A 326 -6.08 -38.32 5.75
C LEU A 326 -6.43 -37.51 4.48
N LEU A 327 -5.45 -36.88 3.84
CA LEU A 327 -5.68 -36.07 2.65
C LEU A 327 -6.21 -36.91 1.48
N MET A 328 -5.63 -38.09 1.25
CA MET A 328 -6.11 -39.04 0.23
C MET A 328 -7.51 -39.56 0.55
N GLU A 329 -7.81 -39.84 1.81
CA GLU A 329 -9.12 -40.33 2.25
C GLU A 329 -10.21 -39.27 2.04
N VAL A 330 -9.95 -38.01 2.42
CA VAL A 330 -10.85 -36.87 2.15
C VAL A 330 -11.00 -36.64 0.64
N ALA A 331 -9.94 -36.82 -0.15
CA ALA A 331 -10.01 -36.74 -1.61
C ALA A 331 -10.95 -37.79 -2.19
N ASN A 332 -10.94 -39.02 -1.66
CA ASN A 332 -11.81 -40.11 -2.07
C ASN A 332 -13.27 -39.91 -1.61
N TRP A 333 -13.51 -39.32 -0.44
CA TRP A 333 -14.87 -39.04 0.04
C TRP A 333 -15.57 -37.95 -0.76
N THR A 334 -14.81 -36.93 -1.17
CA THR A 334 -15.39 -35.68 -1.69
C THR A 334 -15.15 -35.45 -3.17
N ASN A 335 -14.18 -36.14 -3.77
CA ASN A 335 -13.69 -35.88 -5.13
C ASN A 335 -13.26 -34.42 -5.37
N PHE A 336 -12.85 -33.69 -4.32
CA PHE A 336 -12.40 -32.30 -4.47
C PHE A 336 -11.23 -32.17 -5.45
N HIS A 337 -10.43 -33.23 -5.56
CA HIS A 337 -9.26 -33.29 -6.41
C HIS A 337 -9.58 -33.17 -7.92
N GLU A 338 -10.79 -33.55 -8.34
CA GLU A 338 -11.25 -33.43 -9.73
C GLU A 338 -11.38 -31.97 -10.18
N GLN A 339 -11.53 -31.03 -9.23
CA GLN A 339 -11.65 -29.60 -9.53
C GLN A 339 -10.32 -28.97 -9.97
N PHE A 340 -9.19 -29.65 -9.75
CA PHE A 340 -7.87 -29.21 -10.19
C PHE A 340 -7.62 -29.52 -11.67
N ILE A 341 -8.52 -29.01 -12.49
CA ILE A 341 -8.54 -29.13 -13.94
C ILE A 341 -7.34 -28.39 -14.52
N HIS A 342 -6.63 -29.00 -15.47
CA HIS A 342 -5.46 -28.39 -16.11
C HIS A 342 -5.84 -27.13 -16.91
N ALA A 343 -5.29 -25.96 -16.56
CA ALA A 343 -5.69 -24.65 -17.08
C ALA A 343 -5.62 -24.52 -18.61
N SER A 344 -4.71 -25.24 -19.27
CA SER A 344 -4.61 -25.26 -20.74
C SER A 344 -5.55 -26.23 -21.47
N SER A 345 -5.73 -27.44 -20.94
CA SER A 345 -6.35 -28.56 -21.66
C SER A 345 -7.77 -28.84 -21.18
N ASN A 346 -8.16 -28.21 -20.07
CA ASN A 346 -9.43 -28.39 -19.40
C ASN A 346 -9.70 -29.85 -18.98
N ARG A 347 -8.64 -30.63 -18.71
CA ARG A 347 -8.74 -32.03 -18.28
C ARG A 347 -8.58 -32.18 -16.77
N ALA A 348 -9.42 -33.03 -16.17
CA ALA A 348 -9.26 -33.49 -14.79
C ALA A 348 -7.92 -34.23 -14.60
N PRO A 349 -7.38 -34.30 -13.37
CA PRO A 349 -6.20 -35.12 -13.09
C PRO A 349 -6.54 -36.61 -13.24
N ASN A 350 -5.62 -37.39 -13.82
CA ASN A 350 -5.68 -38.85 -13.73
C ASN A 350 -5.13 -39.35 -12.36
N GLU A 351 -5.07 -40.67 -12.15
CA GLU A 351 -4.62 -41.25 -10.87
C GLU A 351 -3.18 -40.86 -10.49
N GLU A 352 -2.26 -40.91 -11.44
CA GLU A 352 -0.85 -40.51 -11.22
C GLU A 352 -0.74 -39.01 -10.91
N GLU A 353 -1.42 -38.17 -11.69
CA GLU A 353 -1.48 -36.72 -11.48
C GLU A 353 -2.14 -36.36 -10.15
N THR A 354 -3.11 -37.16 -9.69
CA THR A 354 -3.76 -36.96 -8.39
C THR A 354 -2.77 -37.17 -7.25
N THR A 355 -1.88 -38.18 -7.36
CA THR A 355 -0.84 -38.41 -6.35
C THR A 355 0.18 -37.26 -6.32
N ILE A 356 0.59 -36.77 -7.48
CA ILE A 356 1.46 -35.58 -7.61
C ILE A 356 0.78 -34.34 -7.02
N LEU A 357 -0.51 -34.17 -7.29
CA LEU A 357 -1.32 -33.05 -6.82
C LEU A 357 -1.43 -33.05 -5.29
N MET A 358 -1.67 -34.22 -4.67
CA MET A 358 -1.74 -34.33 -3.21
C MET A 358 -0.39 -34.03 -2.55
N ALA A 359 0.72 -34.52 -3.11
CA ALA A 359 2.05 -34.15 -2.63
C ALA A 359 2.32 -32.64 -2.78
N THR A 360 1.85 -32.03 -3.87
CA THR A 360 1.99 -30.58 -4.10
C THR A 360 1.17 -29.77 -3.09
N LEU A 361 -0.08 -30.16 -2.85
CA LEU A 361 -0.94 -29.54 -1.83
C LEU A 361 -0.34 -29.66 -0.44
N MET A 362 0.18 -30.83 -0.09
CA MET A 362 0.90 -31.05 1.18
C MET A 362 2.11 -30.12 1.29
N ALA A 363 2.93 -30.04 0.25
CA ALA A 363 4.14 -29.22 0.26
C ALA A 363 3.85 -27.73 0.51
N MET A 364 2.78 -27.23 -0.11
CA MET A 364 2.34 -25.84 0.03
C MET A 364 1.61 -25.60 1.36
N GLY A 365 0.69 -26.47 1.73
CA GLY A 365 -0.16 -26.32 2.93
C GLY A 365 0.57 -26.54 4.25
N THR A 366 1.68 -27.28 4.26
CA THR A 366 2.50 -27.54 5.46
C THR A 366 3.77 -26.69 5.53
N ASN A 367 3.94 -25.72 4.62
CA ASN A 367 5.13 -24.86 4.53
C ASN A 367 6.47 -25.62 4.42
N ILE A 368 6.46 -26.86 3.89
CA ILE A 368 7.66 -27.65 3.62
C ILE A 368 8.33 -27.16 2.32
N GLY A 369 7.53 -26.77 1.33
CA GLY A 369 7.98 -26.36 0.00
C GLY A 369 8.26 -27.55 -0.93
N LEU A 370 8.18 -27.30 -2.24
CA LEU A 370 8.25 -28.36 -3.26
C LEU A 370 9.58 -29.11 -3.28
N THR A 371 10.70 -28.43 -2.99
CA THR A 371 12.04 -29.03 -3.01
C THR A 371 12.18 -30.09 -1.92
N LYS A 372 11.89 -29.73 -0.67
CA LYS A 372 11.96 -30.66 0.46
C LYS A 372 10.94 -31.78 0.35
N MET A 373 9.76 -31.49 -0.20
CA MET A 373 8.76 -32.55 -0.46
C MET A 373 9.25 -33.57 -1.47
N ALA A 374 9.99 -33.14 -2.50
CA ALA A 374 10.55 -34.04 -3.51
C ALA A 374 11.63 -34.96 -2.92
N GLU A 375 12.47 -34.42 -2.02
CA GLU A 375 13.45 -35.20 -1.26
C GLU A 375 12.78 -36.23 -0.35
N ALA A 376 11.62 -35.89 0.22
CA ALA A 376 10.84 -36.78 1.09
C ALA A 376 9.98 -37.80 0.32
N THR A 377 9.78 -37.62 -1.00
CA THR A 377 8.89 -38.45 -1.81
C THR A 377 9.61 -38.97 -3.06
N PRO A 378 10.36 -40.08 -2.97
CA PRO A 378 11.26 -40.53 -4.05
C PRO A 378 10.58 -40.78 -5.41
N SER A 379 9.28 -41.06 -5.42
CA SER A 379 8.48 -41.28 -6.64
C SER A 379 7.98 -39.99 -7.31
N ILE A 380 8.09 -38.83 -6.66
CA ILE A 380 7.54 -37.56 -7.14
C ILE A 380 8.63 -36.51 -7.19
N THR A 381 8.96 -36.08 -8.41
CA THR A 381 10.01 -35.08 -8.63
C THR A 381 9.52 -33.65 -8.37
N TYR A 382 10.46 -32.75 -8.05
CA TYR A 382 10.18 -31.30 -7.99
C TYR A 382 9.51 -30.80 -9.26
N ARG A 383 9.96 -31.25 -10.44
CA ARG A 383 9.43 -30.80 -11.73
C ARG A 383 7.96 -31.19 -11.93
N GLN A 384 7.56 -32.38 -11.48
CA GLN A 384 6.17 -32.82 -11.51
C GLN A 384 5.30 -31.94 -10.60
N MET A 385 5.75 -31.67 -9.37
CA MET A 385 4.99 -30.80 -8.44
C MET A 385 4.95 -29.35 -8.90
N ALA A 386 6.05 -28.81 -9.42
CA ALA A 386 6.08 -27.46 -9.98
C ALA A 386 5.12 -27.34 -11.17
N ASN A 387 5.01 -28.40 -12.00
CA ASN A 387 4.03 -28.44 -13.08
C ASN A 387 2.59 -28.47 -12.55
N ALA A 388 2.28 -29.31 -11.55
CA ALA A 388 0.96 -29.37 -10.93
C ALA A 388 0.58 -28.03 -10.27
N ALA A 389 1.50 -27.41 -9.53
CA ALA A 389 1.32 -26.09 -8.95
C ALA A 389 1.00 -25.04 -10.03
N GLN A 390 1.78 -25.04 -11.11
CA GLN A 390 1.65 -24.07 -12.19
C GLN A 390 0.40 -24.27 -13.06
N TRP A 391 -0.09 -25.49 -13.25
CA TRP A 391 -1.14 -25.76 -14.25
C TRP A 391 -2.48 -26.18 -13.66
N ARG A 392 -2.49 -26.63 -12.40
CA ARG A 392 -3.69 -27.19 -11.76
C ARG A 392 -4.08 -26.42 -10.49
N LEU A 393 -3.12 -25.88 -9.74
CA LEU A 393 -3.35 -25.15 -8.48
C LEU A 393 -3.53 -23.62 -8.67
N TYR A 394 -4.39 -23.20 -9.60
CA TYR A 394 -4.77 -21.79 -9.73
C TYR A 394 -5.96 -21.43 -8.85
N GLU A 395 -6.10 -20.13 -8.56
CA GLU A 395 -7.12 -19.55 -7.69
C GLU A 395 -8.53 -20.13 -7.93
N ASP A 396 -9.04 -20.12 -9.16
CA ASP A 396 -10.38 -20.64 -9.46
C ASP A 396 -10.51 -22.15 -9.16
N ALA A 397 -9.46 -22.95 -9.40
CA ALA A 397 -9.46 -24.37 -9.09
C ALA A 397 -9.45 -24.62 -7.57
N MET A 398 -8.64 -23.84 -6.83
CA MET A 398 -8.64 -23.86 -5.36
C MET A 398 -10.01 -23.50 -4.79
N ASN A 399 -10.64 -22.43 -5.30
CA ASN A 399 -11.96 -21.99 -4.85
C ASN A 399 -13.03 -23.07 -5.11
N LYS A 400 -12.99 -23.73 -6.28
CA LYS A 400 -13.90 -24.83 -6.59
C LYS A 400 -13.66 -26.05 -5.70
N ALA A 401 -12.41 -26.45 -5.50
CA ALA A 401 -12.05 -27.53 -4.59
C ALA A 401 -12.52 -27.25 -3.17
N GLN A 402 -12.31 -26.03 -2.66
CA GLN A 402 -12.79 -25.58 -1.36
C GLN A 402 -14.32 -25.62 -1.28
N ALA A 403 -15.03 -25.16 -2.32
CA ALA A 403 -16.48 -25.23 -2.36
C ALA A 403 -16.99 -26.68 -2.27
N VAL A 404 -16.33 -27.64 -2.93
CA VAL A 404 -16.66 -29.07 -2.81
C VAL A 404 -16.50 -29.55 -1.37
N LEU A 405 -15.39 -29.20 -0.70
CA LEU A 405 -15.14 -29.57 0.69
C LEU A 405 -16.17 -28.94 1.65
N VAL A 406 -16.48 -27.65 1.49
CA VAL A 406 -17.48 -26.94 2.30
C VAL A 406 -18.88 -27.56 2.11
N ASN A 407 -19.26 -27.85 0.87
CA ASN A 407 -20.55 -28.48 0.58
C ASN A 407 -20.65 -29.90 1.13
N PHE A 408 -19.53 -30.64 1.17
CA PHE A 408 -19.50 -31.95 1.84
C PHE A 408 -19.64 -31.79 3.37
N HIS A 409 -18.93 -30.83 3.96
CA HIS A 409 -18.99 -30.55 5.39
C HIS A 409 -20.43 -30.25 5.87
N HIS A 410 -21.19 -29.47 5.10
CA HIS A 410 -22.60 -29.18 5.41
C HIS A 410 -23.53 -30.41 5.43
N LYS A 411 -23.13 -31.55 4.88
CA LYS A 411 -23.91 -32.80 4.91
C LYS A 411 -23.64 -33.63 6.16
N LEU A 412 -22.59 -33.33 6.92
CA LEU A 412 -22.21 -34.09 8.11
C LEU A 412 -23.09 -33.70 9.30
N ALA A 413 -23.36 -34.66 10.18
CA ALA A 413 -24.21 -34.43 11.35
C ALA A 413 -23.59 -33.44 12.34
N LEU A 414 -22.29 -33.55 12.61
CA LEU A 414 -21.60 -32.67 13.57
C LEU A 414 -21.71 -31.19 13.19
N PRO A 415 -21.32 -30.74 11.98
CA PRO A 415 -21.41 -29.32 11.59
C PRO A 415 -22.80 -28.68 11.75
N SER A 416 -23.89 -29.46 11.66
CA SER A 416 -25.25 -28.93 11.84
C SER A 416 -25.49 -28.32 13.24
N TYR A 417 -24.74 -28.77 14.26
CA TYR A 417 -24.79 -28.18 15.61
C TYR A 417 -24.13 -26.80 15.71
N TRP A 418 -23.28 -26.43 14.74
CA TRP A 418 -22.62 -25.11 14.69
C TRP A 418 -23.40 -24.08 13.85
N GLY A 419 -24.57 -24.46 13.32
CA GLY A 419 -25.48 -23.56 12.60
C GLY A 419 -25.61 -23.87 11.10
N ASN A 420 -26.35 -23.02 10.39
CA ASN A 420 -26.66 -23.17 8.97
C ASN A 420 -25.62 -22.52 8.03
N GLY A 421 -24.47 -22.09 8.56
CA GLY A 421 -23.41 -21.44 7.79
C GLY A 421 -23.71 -20.01 7.31
N THR A 422 -24.79 -19.37 7.79
CA THR A 422 -25.12 -17.98 7.44
C THR A 422 -24.37 -16.93 8.28
N THR A 423 -23.74 -17.38 9.36
CA THR A 423 -22.94 -16.55 10.26
C THR A 423 -21.51 -17.08 10.31
N SER A 424 -20.53 -16.23 10.04
CA SER A 424 -19.10 -16.55 10.25
C SER A 424 -18.52 -15.61 11.29
N SER A 425 -17.85 -16.15 12.31
CA SER A 425 -16.93 -15.37 13.14
C SER A 425 -15.57 -15.36 12.45
N SER A 426 -15.28 -14.33 11.68
CA SER A 426 -13.94 -14.12 11.14
C SER A 426 -13.11 -13.42 12.22
N ASP A 427 -12.20 -14.13 12.88
CA ASP A 427 -11.12 -13.47 13.61
C ASP A 427 -10.34 -12.68 12.56
N GLY A 428 -10.35 -11.35 12.66
CA GLY A 428 -9.86 -10.41 11.65
C GLY A 428 -8.34 -10.41 11.51
N MET A 429 -7.72 -11.59 11.47
CA MET A 429 -6.32 -11.76 11.11
C MET A 429 -6.17 -11.36 9.65
N ARG A 430 -5.87 -10.08 9.42
CA ARG A 430 -5.34 -9.58 8.16
C ARG A 430 -4.02 -10.30 7.89
N VAL A 431 -4.08 -11.40 7.15
CA VAL A 431 -2.91 -11.94 6.48
C VAL A 431 -2.60 -10.93 5.37
N GLN A 432 -1.49 -10.19 5.51
CA GLN A 432 -0.95 -9.43 4.39
C GLN A 432 -0.60 -10.43 3.28
N ILE A 433 -1.37 -10.41 2.19
CA ILE A 433 -1.01 -11.09 0.94
C ILE A 433 0.03 -10.24 0.22
#